data_AF-A0A383D1K9-F1
#
_entry.id   AF-A0A383D1K9-F1
#
_cell.length_a   1.000
_cell.length_b   1.000
_cell.length_c   1.000
_cell.angle_alpha   90.00
_cell.angle_beta   90.00
_cell.angle_gamma   90.00
#
_symmetry.space_group_name_H-M   'P 1'
#
loop_
_entity.id
_entity.type
_entity.pdbx_description
1 polymer ?
#
loop_
_entity_poly.entity_id
_entity_poly.type
_entity_poly.pdbx_seq_one_letter_code
_entity_poly.pdbx_strand_id
1 'polypeptide(L)'
;VAVIPLIPIFHNFNKLFFENTLTINQEPIVKIKWSDNRLRTTAGFYKRIQTKGTIQSEIILSKPVLANSELQNIHSTLCHEMIHAWIDRIL
;
A
#
# COMPACT_ATOMS: atom_id res chain seq x y z
N VAL A 1 -8.35 11.30 14.92
CA VAL A 1 -7.04 10.62 14.84
C VAL A 1 -6.40 10.97 13.51
N ALA A 2 -5.27 11.68 13.55
CA ALA A 2 -4.49 11.97 12.35
C ALA A 2 -3.84 10.68 11.85
N VAL A 3 -3.92 10.41 10.55
CA VAL A 3 -3.26 9.26 9.94
C VAL A 3 -1.90 9.68 9.40
N ILE A 4 -0.91 8.81 9.53
CA ILE A 4 0.43 9.08 8.99
C ILE A 4 0.41 9.12 7.45
N PRO A 5 1.28 9.92 6.81
CA PRO A 5 1.39 9.94 5.36
C PRO A 5 2.02 8.64 4.85
N LEU A 6 1.28 7.88 4.04
CA LEU A 6 1.75 6.58 3.52
C LEU A 6 2.76 6.73 2.37
N ILE A 7 2.65 7.79 1.57
CA ILE A 7 3.49 7.99 0.38
C ILE A 7 5.00 8.08 0.71
N PRO A 8 5.45 8.88 1.70
CA PRO A 8 6.87 8.91 2.05
C PRO A 8 7.42 7.55 2.52
N ILE A 9 6.62 6.81 3.28
CA ILE A 9 6.99 5.49 3.80
C ILE A 9 7.09 4.49 2.64
N PHE A 10 6.12 4.54 1.71
CA PHE A 10 6.14 3.75 0.48
C PHE A 10 7.40 4.00 -0.33
N HIS A 11 7.78 5.26 -0.59
CA HIS A 11 9.00 5.55 -1.35
C HIS A 11 10.26 5.06 -0.64
N ASN A 12 10.34 5.22 0.68
CA ASN A 12 11.44 4.70 1.45
C ASN A 12 11.54 3.17 1.33
N PHE A 13 10.44 2.46 1.47
CA PHE A 13 10.42 0.99 1.31
C PHE A 13 10.70 0.55 -0.12
N ASN A 14 10.17 1.26 -1.12
CA ASN A 14 10.42 0.96 -2.53
C ASN A 14 11.92 1.04 -2.83
N LYS A 15 12.60 2.04 -2.26
CA LYS A 15 14.05 2.18 -2.35
C LYS A 15 14.80 1.07 -1.59
N LEU A 16 14.38 0.74 -0.37
CA LEU A 16 15.10 -0.18 0.52
C LEU A 16 14.94 -1.65 0.13
N PHE A 17 13.76 -2.05 -0.35
CA PHE A 17 13.38 -3.46 -0.48
C PHE A 17 12.98 -3.88 -1.90
N PHE A 18 12.65 -2.93 -2.79
CA PHE A 18 12.07 -3.24 -4.10
C PHE A 18 12.82 -2.59 -5.27
N GLU A 19 14.05 -2.13 -5.04
CA GLU A 19 14.92 -1.55 -6.08
C GLU A 19 14.27 -0.42 -6.90
N ASN A 20 13.35 0.33 -6.29
CA ASN A 20 12.51 1.34 -6.94
C ASN A 20 11.58 0.85 -8.06
N THR A 21 11.37 -0.45 -8.20
CA THR A 21 10.57 -1.05 -9.30
C THR A 21 9.07 -0.75 -9.20
N LEU A 22 8.53 -0.41 -8.01
CA LEU A 22 7.12 -0.05 -7.83
C LEU A 22 6.79 1.40 -8.23
N THR A 23 7.70 2.09 -8.93
CA THR A 23 7.50 3.47 -9.41
C THR A 23 7.91 3.63 -10.87
N ILE A 24 7.19 4.48 -11.61
CA ILE A 24 7.57 4.95 -12.95
C ILE A 24 7.62 6.47 -12.88
N ASN A 25 8.74 7.08 -13.29
CA ASN A 25 8.94 8.54 -13.20
C ASN A 25 8.70 9.12 -11.79
N GLN A 26 9.09 8.38 -10.75
CA GLN A 26 8.84 8.69 -9.33
C GLN A 26 7.38 8.60 -8.89
N GLU A 27 6.45 8.27 -9.79
CA GLU A 27 5.05 8.05 -9.44
C GLU A 27 4.80 6.57 -9.11
N PRO A 28 4.10 6.25 -8.00
CA PRO A 28 3.73 4.88 -7.68
C PRO A 28 2.89 4.23 -8.78
N ILE A 29 3.26 3.01 -9.20
CA ILE A 29 2.43 2.23 -10.14
C ILE A 29 1.19 1.62 -9.47
N VAL A 30 1.15 1.69 -8.13
CA VAL A 30 0.04 1.25 -7.29
C VAL A 30 -0.47 2.42 -6.45
N LYS A 31 -1.79 2.61 -6.40
CA LYS A 31 -2.40 3.66 -5.60
C LYS A 31 -2.41 3.28 -4.13
N ILE A 32 -1.81 4.09 -3.27
CA ILE A 32 -1.77 3.86 -1.82
C ILE A 32 -2.78 4.76 -1.11
N LYS A 33 -3.66 4.19 -0.28
CA LYS A 33 -4.66 4.98 0.48
C LYS A 33 -5.07 4.34 1.80
N TRP A 34 -5.59 5.19 2.69
CA TRP A 34 -6.32 4.75 3.87
C TRP A 34 -7.79 4.43 3.52
N SER A 35 -8.36 3.43 4.20
CA SER A 35 -9.78 3.14 4.23
C SER A 35 -10.36 3.61 5.56
N ASP A 36 -11.25 4.60 5.51
CA ASP A 36 -11.69 5.32 6.71
C ASP A 36 -12.80 4.62 7.51
N ASN A 37 -13.61 3.70 6.95
CA ASN A 37 -14.76 3.15 7.71
C ASN A 37 -15.31 1.77 7.30
N ARG A 38 -14.87 1.19 6.18
CA ARG A 38 -15.46 -0.07 5.66
C ARG A 38 -14.63 -1.32 5.94
N LEU A 39 -13.34 -1.15 6.22
CA LEU A 39 -12.41 -2.26 6.39
C LEU A 39 -12.17 -2.51 7.89
N ARG A 40 -12.85 -3.49 8.49
CA ARG A 40 -12.74 -3.80 9.92
C ARG A 40 -12.16 -5.18 10.22
N THR A 41 -12.01 -6.02 9.20
CA THR A 41 -11.59 -7.43 9.35
C THR A 41 -10.13 -7.67 8.97
N THR A 42 -9.50 -6.75 8.24
CA THR A 42 -8.08 -6.84 7.87
C THR A 42 -7.38 -5.49 8.07
N ALA A 43 -6.10 -5.52 8.43
CA ALA A 43 -5.24 -4.35 8.60
C ALA A 43 -4.87 -3.69 7.27
N GLY A 44 -4.79 -4.46 6.19
CA GLY A 44 -4.48 -3.99 4.85
C GLY A 44 -4.86 -5.03 3.79
N PHE A 45 -4.90 -4.59 2.54
CA PHE A 45 -4.91 -5.50 1.39
C PHE A 45 -4.43 -4.81 0.12
N TYR A 46 -3.80 -5.59 -0.75
CA TYR A 46 -3.58 -5.33 -2.15
C TYR A 46 -4.78 -5.79 -2.98
N LYS A 47 -5.15 -5.02 -4.00
CA LYS A 47 -6.04 -5.50 -5.05
C LYS A 47 -5.64 -4.98 -6.42
N ARG A 48 -5.90 -5.82 -7.41
CA ARG A 48 -5.85 -5.49 -8.83
C ARG A 48 -7.27 -5.36 -9.37
N ILE A 49 -7.55 -4.27 -10.06
CA ILE A 49 -8.83 -3.96 -10.71
C ILE A 49 -8.57 -3.87 -12.20
N GLN A 50 -9.25 -4.71 -12.97
CA GLN A 50 -9.26 -4.62 -14.43
C GLN A 50 -10.57 -3.99 -14.87
N THR A 51 -10.52 -2.87 -15.59
CA THR A 51 -11.72 -2.20 -16.11
C THR A 51 -11.44 -1.70 -17.52
N LYS A 52 -12.25 -2.15 -18.49
CA LYS A 52 -12.19 -1.73 -19.91
C LYS A 52 -10.76 -1.68 -20.47
N GLY A 53 -9.99 -2.76 -20.26
CA GLY A 53 -8.61 -2.88 -20.75
C GLY A 53 -7.54 -2.15 -19.91
N THR A 54 -7.92 -1.37 -18.90
CA THR A 54 -6.98 -0.72 -17.98
C THR A 54 -6.81 -1.58 -16.73
N ILE A 55 -5.56 -1.80 -16.33
CA ILE A 55 -5.22 -2.43 -15.05
C ILE A 55 -4.85 -1.34 -14.06
N GLN A 56 -5.59 -1.28 -12.95
CA GLN A 56 -5.28 -0.43 -11.80
C GLN A 56 -5.00 -1.31 -10.59
N SER A 57 -4.04 -0.90 -9.79
CA SER A 57 -3.65 -1.62 -8.59
C SER A 57 -3.73 -0.69 -7.39
N GLU A 58 -4.26 -1.16 -6.27
CA GLU A 58 -4.43 -0.38 -5.05
C GLU A 58 -3.89 -1.14 -3.84
N ILE A 59 -3.13 -0.44 -3.00
CA ILE A 59 -2.80 -0.84 -1.63
C ILE A 59 -3.70 -0.03 -0.69
N ILE A 60 -4.46 -0.72 0.14
CA ILE A 60 -5.42 -0.11 1.05
C ILE A 60 -5.11 -0.53 2.47
N LEU A 61 -4.85 0.44 3.36
CA LEU A 61 -4.68 0.18 4.78
C LEU A 61 -5.94 0.55 5.56
N SER A 62 -6.33 -0.28 6.53
CA SER A 62 -7.47 -0.04 7.40
C SER A 62 -7.09 0.97 8.47
N LYS A 63 -7.72 2.15 8.42
CA LYS A 63 -7.62 3.10 9.53
C LYS A 63 -8.31 2.56 10.79
N PRO A 64 -9.53 1.97 10.76
CA PRO A 64 -10.14 1.43 11.97
C PRO A 64 -9.29 0.40 12.73
N VAL A 65 -8.56 -0.47 12.00
CA VAL A 65 -7.72 -1.53 12.60
C VAL A 65 -6.38 -0.98 13.07
N LEU A 66 -5.81 -0.01 12.36
CA LEU A 66 -4.46 0.51 12.64
C LEU A 66 -4.44 1.86 13.39
N ALA A 67 -5.57 2.52 13.62
CA ALA A 67 -5.62 3.86 14.22
C ALA A 67 -4.99 3.93 15.63
N ASN A 68 -5.02 2.83 16.37
CA ASN A 68 -4.45 2.72 17.72
C ASN A 68 -3.26 1.76 17.78
N SER A 69 -2.74 1.33 16.63
CA SER A 69 -1.60 0.42 16.58
C SER A 69 -0.28 1.18 16.60
N GLU A 70 0.77 0.52 17.06
CA GLU A 70 2.13 1.06 16.96
C GLU A 70 2.55 1.31 15.51
N LEU A 71 3.41 2.30 15.29
CA LEU A 71 3.91 2.66 13.97
C LEU A 71 4.52 1.47 13.21
N GLN A 72 5.18 0.56 13.94
CA GLN A 72 5.76 -0.67 13.41
C GLN A 72 4.71 -1.57 12.74
N ASN A 73 3.48 -1.62 13.28
CA ASN A 73 2.40 -2.39 12.67
C ASN A 73 1.97 -1.79 11.34
N ILE A 74 1.86 -0.46 11.25
CA ILE A 74 1.54 0.22 9.98
C ILE A 74 2.64 -0.04 8.94
N HIS A 75 3.90 0.08 9.35
CA HIS A 75 5.06 -0.22 8.50
C HIS A 75 5.05 -1.67 8.01
N SER A 76 4.84 -2.63 8.91
CA SER A 76 4.79 -4.06 8.58
C SER A 76 3.64 -4.35 7.63
N THR A 77 2.45 -3.79 7.87
CA THR A 77 1.29 -3.98 6.97
C THR A 77 1.56 -3.35 5.60
N LEU A 78 2.08 -2.12 5.53
CA LEU A 78 2.40 -1.49 4.25
C LEU A 78 3.42 -2.32 3.46
N CYS A 79 4.51 -2.76 4.11
CA CYS A 79 5.54 -3.56 3.47
C CYS A 79 4.96 -4.90 2.96
N HIS A 80 4.12 -5.56 3.76
CA HIS A 80 3.42 -6.77 3.35
C HIS A 80 2.58 -6.57 2.08
N GLU A 81 1.78 -5.50 2.01
CA GLU A 81 0.98 -5.22 0.81
C GLU A 81 1.83 -4.79 -0.40
N MET A 82 3.00 -4.18 -0.17
CA MET A 82 3.96 -3.90 -1.24
C MET A 82 4.57 -5.17 -1.82
N ILE A 83 4.78 -6.22 -1.02
CA ILE A 83 5.23 -7.53 -1.52
C ILE A 83 4.19 -8.11 -2.48
N HIS A 84 2.90 -8.08 -2.11
CA HIS A 84 1.82 -8.52 -2.99
C HIS A 84 1.79 -7.73 -4.30
N ALA A 85 1.95 -6.41 -4.23
CA ALA A 85 2.01 -5.55 -5.41
C ALA A 85 3.22 -5.85 -6.29
N TRP A 86 4.39 -6.08 -5.69
CA TRP A 86 5.63 -6.36 -6.41
C TRP A 86 5.57 -7.70 -7.15
N ILE A 87 5.07 -8.74 -6.48
CA ILE A 87 4.86 -10.06 -7.09
C ILE A 87 3.85 -9.97 -8.25
N ASP A 88 2.75 -9.21 -8.13
CA ASP A 88 1.73 -9.14 -9.19
C ASP A 88 2.09 -8.21 -10.36
N ARG A 89 2.95 -7.21 -10.15
CA ARG A 89 3.22 -6.16 -11.14
C ARG A 89 4.62 -6.19 -11.75
N ILE A 90 5.60 -6.80 -11.08
CA ILE A 90 7.02 -6.74 -11.47
C ILE A 90 7.60 -8.11 -11.79
N LEU A 91 7.40 -9.11 -10.91
CA LEU A 91 7.81 -10.50 -11.16
C LEU A 91 6.86 -11.21 -12.13
#